data_AF-A0A7S0AM68-F1
#
_entry.id   AF-A0A7S0AM68-F1
#
_cell.length_a   1.000
_cell.length_b   1.000
_cell.length_c   1.000
_cell.angle_alpha   90.00
_cell.angle_beta   90.00
_cell.angle_gamma   90.00
#
_symmetry.space_group_name_H-M   'P 1'
#
loop_
_entity.id
_entity.type
_entity.pdbx_description
1 polymer ?
#
loop_
_entity_poly.entity_id
_entity_poly.type
_entity_poly.pdbx_seq_one_letter_code
_entity_poly.pdbx_strand_id
1 'polypeptide(L)'
;SLQFNAQMTFFAHRVDPAIGGTYMTLLNTLANLGGTWPASFAMLLVGQLTVPPDCVFDESASKDICTGGRDAYFPLQLAFSILGCLWIFFLGKKVDHIAALPDDAWRTHLDDDKGDFREADDGDDR
;
A
#
# COMPACT_ATOMS: atom_id res chain seq x y z
N SER A 1 0.27 9.61 -13.37
CA SER A 1 0.90 10.87 -12.92
C SER A 1 0.06 11.61 -11.88
N LEU A 2 -1.25 11.81 -12.08
CA LEU A 2 -2.10 12.55 -11.12
C LEU A 2 -2.20 11.92 -9.72
N GLN A 3 -2.32 10.59 -9.61
CA GLN A 3 -2.40 9.92 -8.30
C GLN A 3 -1.13 10.09 -7.47
N PHE A 4 0.03 9.87 -8.09
CA PHE A 4 1.33 10.00 -7.43
C PHE A 4 1.60 11.45 -7.01
N ASN A 5 1.27 12.43 -7.87
CA ASN A 5 1.39 13.85 -7.51
C ASN A 5 0.42 14.24 -6.39
N ALA A 6 -0.83 13.76 -6.40
CA ALA A 6 -1.79 14.04 -5.35
C ALA A 6 -1.35 13.47 -3.99
N GLN A 7 -0.79 12.27 -3.97
CA GLN A 7 -0.21 11.67 -2.76
C GLN A 7 0.98 12.49 -2.27
N MET A 8 1.94 12.81 -3.15
CA MET A 8 3.10 13.63 -2.78
C MET A 8 2.69 15.01 -2.25
N THR A 9 1.71 15.67 -2.87
CA THR A 9 1.22 16.98 -2.42
C THR A 9 0.51 16.90 -1.07
N PHE A 10 -0.28 15.85 -0.82
CA PHE A 10 -0.94 15.64 0.48
C PHE A 10 0.07 15.42 1.60
N PHE A 11 1.07 14.55 1.39
CA PHE A 11 2.12 14.33 2.38
C PHE A 11 3.01 15.56 2.55
N ALA A 12 3.33 16.29 1.49
CA ALA A 12 4.08 17.55 1.60
C ALA A 12 3.31 18.64 2.35
N HIS A 13 1.97 18.65 2.27
CA HIS A 13 1.14 19.61 3.00
C HIS A 13 1.00 19.28 4.49
N ARG A 14 1.03 17.99 4.85
CA ARG A 14 0.81 17.51 6.22
C ARG A 14 2.09 17.15 6.98
N VAL A 15 3.26 17.18 6.34
CA VAL A 15 4.57 16.87 6.95
C VAL A 15 5.35 18.16 7.22
N ASP A 16 6.07 18.17 8.34
CA ASP A 16 6.94 19.23 8.82
C ASP A 16 7.85 19.82 7.71
N PRO A 17 7.87 21.15 7.48
CA PRO A 17 8.68 21.78 6.43
C PRO A 17 10.18 21.47 6.53
N ALA A 18 10.67 21.11 7.72
CA ALA A 18 12.07 20.75 7.97
C ALA A 18 12.46 19.34 7.50
N ILE A 19 11.50 18.42 7.32
CA ILE A 19 11.75 16.99 6.96
C ILE A 19 11.02 16.59 5.66
N GLY A 20 10.30 17.51 5.02
CA GLY A 20 9.50 17.27 3.82
C GLY A 20 10.27 16.62 2.66
N GLY A 21 11.54 16.97 2.45
CA GLY A 21 12.37 16.40 1.37
C GLY A 21 12.69 14.90 1.53
N THR A 22 12.91 14.45 2.76
CA THR A 22 13.20 13.04 3.08
C THR A 22 11.95 12.17 2.93
N TYR A 23 10.78 12.66 3.37
CA TYR A 23 9.50 11.96 3.18
C TYR A 23 9.09 11.88 1.72
N MET A 24 9.26 12.97 0.95
CA MET A 24 8.95 12.99 -0.48
C MET A 24 9.80 11.96 -1.25
N THR A 25 11.08 11.81 -0.88
CA THR A 25 11.99 10.81 -1.46
C THR A 25 11.66 9.38 -1.01
N LEU A 26 11.37 9.17 0.27
CA LEU A 26 10.99 7.87 0.82
C LEU A 26 9.68 7.38 0.20
N LEU A 27 8.68 8.25 0.04
CA LEU A 27 7.43 7.96 -0.65
C LEU A 27 7.65 7.61 -2.12
N ASN A 28 8.60 8.27 -2.78
CA ASN A 28 8.98 7.94 -4.15
C ASN A 28 9.62 6.54 -4.24
N THR A 29 10.41 6.16 -3.23
CA THR A 29 11.03 4.84 -3.14
C THR A 29 9.98 3.76 -2.85
N LEU A 30 9.07 4.02 -1.90
CA LEU A 30 7.95 3.16 -1.56
C LEU A 30 6.94 3.03 -2.70
N ALA A 31 6.69 4.08 -3.48
CA ALA A 31 5.81 4.00 -4.64
C ALA A 31 6.41 3.15 -5.77
N ASN A 32 7.72 3.29 -6.02
CA ASN A 32 8.42 2.46 -7.00
C ASN A 32 8.49 0.98 -6.59
N LEU A 33 8.56 0.68 -5.29
CA LEU A 33 8.51 -0.70 -4.76
C LEU A 33 7.07 -1.23 -4.64
N GLY A 34 6.14 -0.35 -4.30
CA GLY A 34 4.72 -0.59 -4.12
C GLY A 34 3.99 -0.93 -5.42
N GLY A 35 4.54 -0.55 -6.58
CA GLY A 35 4.00 -0.91 -7.89
C GLY A 35 4.27 -2.35 -8.32
N THR A 36 5.30 -3.00 -7.76
CA THR A 36 5.78 -4.31 -8.26
C THR A 36 5.53 -5.47 -7.30
N TRP A 37 5.52 -5.24 -5.99
CA TRP A 37 5.27 -6.27 -4.99
C TRP A 37 3.92 -7.04 -5.14
N PRO A 38 2.79 -6.48 -5.63
CA PRO A 38 1.54 -7.23 -5.65
C PRO A 38 1.58 -8.34 -6.69
N ALA A 39 2.26 -8.10 -7.83
CA ALA A 39 2.41 -9.07 -8.89
C ALA A 39 3.27 -10.26 -8.44
N SER A 40 4.40 -9.99 -7.77
CA SER A 40 5.26 -11.04 -7.21
C SER A 40 4.53 -11.87 -6.16
N PHE A 41 3.76 -11.22 -5.28
CA PHE A 41 2.96 -11.92 -4.27
C PHE A 41 1.85 -12.79 -4.90
N ALA A 42 1.14 -12.28 -5.90
CA ALA A 42 0.11 -13.04 -6.61
C ALA A 42 0.70 -14.28 -7.31
N MET A 43 1.84 -14.15 -7.99
CA MET A 43 2.51 -15.27 -8.64
C MET A 43 2.97 -16.34 -7.63
N LEU A 44 3.47 -15.92 -6.46
CA LEU A 44 3.80 -16.85 -5.37
C LEU A 44 2.56 -17.63 -4.91
N LEU A 45 1.41 -16.95 -4.72
CA LEU A 45 0.16 -17.60 -4.34
C LEU A 45 -0.35 -18.57 -5.42
N VAL A 46 -0.33 -18.17 -6.69
CA VAL A 46 -0.69 -19.07 -7.82
C VAL A 46 0.15 -20.34 -7.76
N GLY A 47 1.47 -20.20 -7.56
CA GLY A 47 2.36 -21.36 -7.49
C GLY A 47 2.03 -22.32 -6.34
N GLN A 48 1.59 -21.82 -5.19
CA GLN A 48 1.20 -22.66 -4.05
C GLN A 48 -0.19 -23.28 -4.19
N LEU A 49 -1.12 -22.60 -4.87
CA LEU A 49 -2.51 -23.03 -5.02
C LEU A 49 -2.74 -23.89 -6.26
N THR A 50 -1.80 -23.93 -7.19
CA THR A 50 -1.91 -24.73 -8.42
C THR A 50 -1.74 -26.20 -8.10
N VAL A 51 -2.78 -27.00 -8.36
CA VAL A 51 -2.72 -28.46 -8.24
C VAL A 51 -2.43 -29.01 -9.63
N PRO A 52 -1.23 -29.58 -9.88
CA PRO A 52 -0.88 -30.14 -11.17
C PRO A 52 -1.78 -31.35 -11.50
N PRO A 53 -2.11 -31.56 -12.79
CA PRO A 53 -2.81 -32.76 -13.24
C PRO A 53 -1.90 -33.99 -13.12
N ASP A 54 -2.47 -35.15 -12.76
CA ASP A 54 -1.76 -36.43 -12.84
C ASP A 54 -1.87 -36.96 -14.26
N CYS A 55 -0.74 -37.03 -14.96
CA CYS A 55 -0.65 -37.53 -16.33
C CYS A 55 -0.03 -38.93 -16.35
N VAL A 56 -0.71 -39.87 -16.99
CA VAL A 56 -0.21 -41.23 -17.21
C VAL A 56 -0.20 -41.50 -18.71
N PHE A 57 0.90 -42.07 -19.21
CA PHE A 57 1.03 -42.48 -20.60
C PHE A 57 0.23 -43.76 -20.83
N ASP A 58 -0.72 -43.74 -21.76
CA ASP A 58 -1.43 -44.94 -22.19
C ASP A 58 -0.76 -45.54 -23.43
N GLU A 59 -0.13 -46.71 -23.25
CA GLU A 59 0.56 -47.46 -24.30
C GLU A 59 -0.43 -47.94 -25.40
N SER A 60 -1.69 -48.17 -25.02
CA SER A 60 -2.74 -48.70 -25.90
C SER A 60 -3.24 -47.66 -26.92
N ALA A 61 -3.31 -46.40 -26.51
CA ALA A 61 -3.74 -45.27 -27.33
C ALA A 61 -2.57 -44.39 -27.82
N SER A 62 -1.33 -44.72 -27.46
CA SER A 62 -0.13 -43.92 -27.73
C SER A 62 -0.30 -42.44 -27.32
N LYS A 63 -0.99 -42.19 -26.20
CA LYS A 63 -1.44 -40.85 -25.80
C LYS A 63 -1.37 -40.65 -24.29
N ASP A 64 -0.98 -39.46 -23.87
CA ASP A 64 -1.04 -39.06 -22.47
C ASP A 64 -2.49 -38.77 -22.04
N ILE A 65 -2.94 -39.48 -21.01
CA ILE A 65 -4.22 -39.23 -20.35
C ILE A 65 -3.90 -38.47 -19.05
N CYS A 66 -4.27 -37.21 -19.01
CA CYS A 66 -4.16 -36.38 -17.80
C CYS A 66 -5.53 -36.32 -17.11
N THR A 67 -5.59 -36.79 -15.86
CA THR A 67 -6.81 -36.77 -15.04
C THR A 67 -6.58 -35.91 -13.80
N GLY A 68 -7.56 -35.07 -13.48
CA GLY A 68 -7.42 -34.11 -12.39
C GLY A 68 -6.58 -32.89 -12.79
N GLY A 69 -6.36 -32.00 -11.83
CA GLY A 69 -5.74 -30.69 -12.04
C GLY A 69 -6.75 -29.55 -11.93
N ARG A 70 -6.46 -28.57 -11.07
CA ARG A 70 -7.30 -27.38 -10.90
C ARG A 70 -6.44 -26.14 -11.07
N ASP A 71 -6.80 -25.31 -12.05
CA ASP A 71 -6.17 -24.03 -12.27
C ASP A 71 -6.47 -23.09 -11.09
N ALA A 72 -5.40 -22.57 -10.47
CA ALA A 72 -5.49 -21.65 -9.34
C ALA A 72 -5.94 -20.24 -9.76
N TYR A 73 -5.91 -19.91 -11.06
CA TYR A 73 -6.22 -18.57 -11.55
C TYR A 73 -7.63 -18.12 -11.16
N PHE A 74 -8.66 -18.89 -11.49
CA PHE A 74 -10.06 -18.53 -11.20
C PHE A 74 -10.38 -18.39 -9.70
N PRO A 75 -10.02 -19.35 -8.81
CA PRO A 75 -10.28 -19.18 -7.39
C PRO A 75 -9.49 -18.03 -6.77
N LEU A 76 -8.24 -17.81 -7.21
CA LEU A 76 -7.43 -16.69 -6.73
C LEU A 76 -7.99 -15.34 -7.18
N GLN A 77 -8.42 -15.25 -8.44
CA GLN A 77 -9.06 -14.05 -8.99
C GLN A 77 -10.34 -13.70 -8.22
N LEU A 78 -11.18 -14.70 -7.92
CA LEU A 78 -12.40 -14.49 -7.14
C LEU A 78 -12.07 -14.04 -5.71
N ALA A 79 -11.09 -14.65 -5.06
CA ALA A 79 -10.68 -14.29 -3.71
C ALA A 79 -10.18 -12.85 -3.62
N PHE A 80 -9.29 -12.43 -4.53
CA PHE A 80 -8.79 -11.05 -4.56
C PHE A 80 -9.87 -10.03 -4.93
N SER A 81 -10.81 -10.40 -5.81
CA SER A 81 -11.94 -9.54 -6.14
C SER A 81 -12.85 -9.32 -4.92
N ILE A 82 -13.16 -10.37 -4.15
CA ILE A 82 -13.94 -10.27 -2.92
C ILE A 82 -13.19 -9.44 -1.87
N LEU A 83 -11.90 -9.70 -1.65
CA LEU A 83 -11.06 -8.93 -0.73
C LEU A 83 -11.04 -7.43 -1.09
N GLY A 84 -10.90 -7.10 -2.38
CA GLY A 84 -10.95 -5.73 -2.87
C GLY A 84 -12.30 -5.07 -2.61
N CYS A 85 -13.40 -5.76 -2.89
CA CYS A 85 -14.74 -5.26 -2.58
C CYS A 85 -14.91 -5.01 -1.08
N LEU A 86 -14.57 -5.99 -0.22
CA LEU A 86 -14.67 -5.84 1.23
C LEU A 86 -13.83 -4.66 1.74
N TRP A 87 -12.59 -4.51 1.25
CA TRP A 87 -11.74 -3.38 1.61
C TRP A 87 -12.38 -2.03 1.25
N ILE A 88 -12.92 -1.89 0.04
CA ILE A 88 -13.57 -0.64 -0.40
C ILE A 88 -14.80 -0.34 0.48
N PHE A 89 -15.64 -1.33 0.78
CA PHE A 89 -16.82 -1.12 1.62
C PHE A 89 -16.47 -0.76 3.08
N PHE A 90 -15.48 -1.42 3.67
CA PHE A 90 -15.11 -1.18 5.07
C PHE A 90 -14.21 0.04 5.26
N LEU A 91 -13.15 0.16 4.48
CA LEU A 91 -12.20 1.25 4.62
C LEU A 91 -12.63 2.51 3.90
N GLY A 92 -13.47 2.44 2.86
CA GLY A 92 -14.02 3.63 2.23
C GLY A 92 -14.71 4.53 3.24
N LYS A 93 -15.57 3.96 4.11
CA LYS A 93 -16.24 4.72 5.16
C LYS A 93 -15.29 5.31 6.19
N LYS A 94 -14.20 4.60 6.53
CA LYS A 94 -13.17 5.13 7.45
C LYS A 94 -12.36 6.24 6.80
N VAL A 95 -11.98 6.08 5.52
CA VAL A 95 -11.24 7.10 4.78
C VAL A 95 -12.07 8.35 4.61
N ASP A 96 -13.37 8.24 4.29
CA ASP A 96 -14.28 9.38 4.21
C ASP A 96 -14.40 10.10 5.56
N HIS A 97 -14.51 9.32 6.66
CA HIS A 97 -14.55 9.89 7.99
C HIS A 97 -13.27 10.66 8.29
N ILE A 98 -12.10 10.06 8.01
CA ILE A 98 -10.79 10.65 8.25
C ILE A 98 -10.56 11.89 7.37
N ALA A 99 -11.01 11.85 6.13
CA ALA A 99 -10.91 12.98 5.19
C ALA A 99 -11.79 14.17 5.60
N ALA A 100 -12.86 13.94 6.37
CA ALA A 100 -13.74 14.99 6.87
C ALA A 100 -13.21 15.69 8.15
N LEU A 101 -12.12 15.22 8.76
CA LEU A 101 -11.54 15.91 9.92
C LEU A 101 -10.89 17.23 9.49
N PRO A 102 -11.12 18.33 10.23
CA PRO A 102 -10.45 19.61 9.98
C PRO A 102 -8.92 19.46 10.08
N ASP A 103 -8.19 20.27 9.29
CA ASP A 103 -6.72 20.23 9.21
C ASP A 103 -6.02 20.39 10.58
N ASP A 104 -6.68 21.05 11.53
CA ASP A 104 -6.17 21.28 12.89
C ASP A 104 -5.95 19.98 13.68
N ALA A 105 -6.72 18.91 13.40
CA ALA A 105 -6.57 17.61 14.06
C ALA A 105 -5.26 16.88 13.67
N TRP A 106 -4.60 17.34 12.60
CA TRP A 106 -3.40 16.74 12.03
C TRP A 106 -2.13 17.51 12.36
N ARG A 107 -2.27 18.70 12.95
CA ARG A 107 -1.17 19.59 13.25
C ARG A 107 -0.59 19.21 14.62
N THR A 108 0.62 18.68 14.64
CA THR A 108 1.34 18.44 15.89
C THR A 108 1.71 19.80 16.51
N HIS A 109 1.28 20.05 17.75
CA HIS A 109 1.70 21.19 18.58
C HIS A 109 3.22 21.13 18.83
N LEU A 110 4.03 21.54 17.87
CA LEU A 110 5.48 21.73 18.01
C LEU A 110 5.86 23.22 17.97
N ASP A 111 4.92 24.09 17.60
CA ASP A 111 5.13 25.55 17.59
C ASP A 111 5.05 26.17 19.00
N ASP A 112 4.47 25.47 19.98
CA ASP A 112 4.33 25.99 21.36
C ASP A 112 5.64 25.92 22.18
N ASP A 113 6.60 25.07 21.80
CA ASP A 113 7.85 24.87 22.57
C ASP A 113 9.02 25.78 22.09
N LYS A 114 8.94 26.29 20.84
CA LYS A 114 9.95 27.23 20.30
C LYS A 114 9.80 28.67 20.76
N GLY A 115 8.67 29.01 21.37
CA GLY A 115 8.45 30.31 22.02
C GLY A 115 9.24 30.45 23.31
N ASP A 116 9.32 29.38 24.09
CA ASP A 116 9.97 29.41 25.41
C ASP A 116 11.51 29.49 25.31
N PHE A 117 12.10 28.83 24.31
CA PHE A 117 13.56 28.86 24.11
C PHE A 117 14.09 30.20 23.56
N ARG A 118 13.24 31.00 22.90
CA ARG A 118 13.63 32.34 22.40
C ARG A 118 13.46 33.45 23.41
N GLU A 119 12.59 33.26 24.41
CA GLU A 119 12.39 34.23 25.48
C GLU A 119 13.43 34.08 26.61
N ALA A 120 14.11 32.94 26.69
CA ALA A 120 15.22 32.71 27.62
C ALA A 120 16.57 33.30 27.16
N ASP A 121 16.74 33.60 25.86
CA ASP A 121 18.02 34.09 25.30
C ASP A 121 18.08 35.63 25.18
N ASP A 122 16.94 36.33 25.26
CA ASP A 122 16.86 37.81 25.11
C ASP A 122 16.93 38.56 26.47
N GLY A 123 17.42 37.89 27.52
CA GLY A 123 17.41 38.36 28.90
C GLY A 123 18.76 38.74 29.52
N ASP A 124 19.89 38.55 28.83
CA ASP A 124 21.24 38.81 29.36
C ASP A 124 22.00 39.83 28.51
N ASP A 125 21.52 41.07 28.50
CA ASP A 125 22.29 42.24 28.08
C ASP A 125 21.99 43.40 29.05
N ARG A 126 22.64 43.37 30.23
CA ARG A 126 22.80 44.55 31.10
C ARG A 126 24.08 44.48 31.93
#